data_AF-A0A963Q2R7-F1
#
_entry.id   AF-A0A963Q2R7-F1
#
_cell.length_a   1.000
_cell.length_b   1.000
_cell.length_c   1.000
_cell.angle_alpha   90.00
_cell.angle_beta   90.00
_cell.angle_gamma   90.00
#
_symmetry.space_group_name_H-M   'P 1'
#
loop_
_entity.id
_entity.type
_entity.pdbx_description
1 polymer ?
#
loop_
_entity_poly.entity_id
_entity_poly.type
_entity_poly.pdbx_seq_one_letter_code
_entity_poly.pdbx_strand_id
1 'polypeptide(L)'
;MPSLKDLKNRIASVKATQKITKAMKMVAAAKLRRAQSAAEAARPYSAKMADVLSGLAKSMEGREDAPVLLAGNGKDQVHLLIVATAERGLCGGFNSSIARLAREHARKLLNQGKEVKIYTVGKKG
;
A
#
# COMPACT_ATOMS: atom_id res chain seq x y z
N MET A 1 0.23 -45.19 16.85
CA MET A 1 -1.07 -44.62 16.43
C MET A 1 -1.38 -43.40 17.28
N PRO A 2 -2.00 -42.34 16.73
CA PRO A 2 -2.41 -41.19 17.56
C PRO A 2 -3.36 -41.68 18.65
N SER A 3 -3.14 -41.26 19.89
CA SER A 3 -4.04 -41.64 20.98
C SER A 3 -5.36 -40.87 20.86
N LEU A 4 -6.44 -41.39 21.46
CA LEU A 4 -7.71 -40.67 21.60
C LEU A 4 -7.52 -39.30 22.28
N LYS A 5 -6.53 -39.19 23.18
CA LYS A 5 -6.16 -37.94 23.84
C LYS A 5 -5.58 -36.93 22.85
N ASP A 6 -4.72 -37.38 21.93
CA ASP A 6 -4.14 -36.51 20.90
C ASP A 6 -5.20 -35.96 19.95
N LEU A 7 -6.16 -36.79 19.56
CA LEU A 7 -7.30 -36.36 18.73
C LEU A 7 -8.16 -35.33 19.46
N LYS A 8 -8.50 -35.56 20.74
CA LYS A 8 -9.25 -34.59 21.57
C LYS A 8 -8.50 -33.25 21.69
N ASN A 9 -7.19 -33.29 21.92
CA ASN A 9 -6.35 -32.09 22.01
C ASN A 9 -6.32 -31.32 20.69
N ARG A 10 -6.18 -32.02 19.56
CA ARG A 10 -6.21 -31.39 18.23
C ARG A 10 -7.55 -30.73 17.93
N ILE A 11 -8.66 -31.38 18.28
CA ILE A 11 -10.01 -30.80 18.13
C ILE A 11 -10.14 -29.52 18.96
N ALA A 12 -9.68 -29.53 20.22
CA ALA A 12 -9.71 -28.36 21.07
C ALA A 12 -8.88 -27.19 20.50
N SER A 13 -7.67 -27.48 20.02
CA SER A 13 -6.78 -26.48 19.38
C SER A 13 -7.38 -25.87 18.11
N VAL A 14 -7.98 -26.68 17.23
CA VAL A 14 -8.64 -26.19 16.02
C VAL A 14 -9.87 -25.34 16.37
N LYS A 15 -10.69 -25.76 17.34
CA LYS A 15 -11.83 -24.96 17.82
C LYS A 15 -11.39 -23.62 18.41
N ALA A 16 -10.29 -23.59 19.15
CA ALA A 16 -9.71 -22.35 19.67
C ALA A 16 -9.24 -21.44 18.53
N THR A 17 -8.50 -21.98 17.56
CA THR A 17 -8.02 -21.25 16.38
C THR A 17 -9.18 -20.68 15.54
N GLN A 18 -10.28 -21.43 15.40
CA GLN A 18 -11.49 -20.96 14.73
C GLN A 18 -12.13 -19.76 15.43
N LYS A 19 -12.21 -19.78 16.78
CA LYS A 19 -12.72 -18.64 17.56
C LYS A 19 -11.83 -17.41 17.41
N ILE A 20 -10.51 -17.58 17.47
CA ILE A 20 -9.53 -16.49 17.32
C ILE A 20 -9.66 -15.85 15.93
N THR A 21 -9.65 -16.64 14.86
CA THR A 21 -9.75 -16.12 13.50
C THR A 21 -11.12 -15.48 13.22
N LYS A 22 -12.21 -16.00 13.82
CA LYS A 22 -13.53 -15.35 13.76
C LYS A 22 -13.53 -13.98 14.42
N ALA A 23 -12.91 -13.86 15.60
CA ALA A 23 -12.75 -12.58 16.28
C ALA A 23 -11.89 -11.61 15.46
N MET A 24 -10.75 -12.08 14.93
CA MET A 24 -9.87 -11.28 14.05
C MET A 24 -10.60 -10.77 12.81
N LYS A 25 -11.48 -11.58 12.20
CA LYS A 25 -12.30 -11.16 11.05
C LYS A 25 -13.20 -9.98 11.42
N MET A 26 -13.86 -10.03 12.58
CA MET A 26 -14.72 -8.93 13.04
C MET A 26 -13.91 -7.66 13.36
N VAL A 27 -12.74 -7.81 13.99
CA VAL A 27 -11.82 -6.68 14.25
C VAL A 27 -11.33 -6.06 12.94
N ALA A 28 -10.98 -6.88 11.95
CA ALA A 28 -10.55 -6.40 10.64
C ALA A 28 -11.68 -5.64 9.92
N ALA A 29 -12.92 -6.15 9.96
CA ALA A 29 -14.08 -5.48 9.39
C ALA A 29 -14.33 -4.11 10.04
N ALA A 30 -14.25 -4.02 11.37
CA ALA A 30 -14.39 -2.74 12.09
C ALA A 30 -13.28 -1.74 11.71
N LYS A 31 -12.02 -2.21 11.57
CA LYS A 31 -10.90 -1.38 11.13
C LYS A 31 -11.07 -0.89 9.69
N LEU A 32 -11.54 -1.76 8.79
CA LEU A 32 -11.83 -1.39 7.40
C LEU A 32 -12.90 -0.31 7.33
N ARG A 33 -14.00 -0.47 8.07
CA ARG A 33 -15.07 0.55 8.12
C ARG A 33 -14.54 1.90 8.61
N ARG A 34 -13.72 1.91 9.66
CA ARG A 34 -13.09 3.14 10.16
C ARG A 34 -12.18 3.78 9.11
N ALA A 35 -11.36 2.99 8.43
CA ALA A 35 -10.47 3.47 7.38
C ALA A 35 -11.26 4.05 6.19
N GLN A 36 -12.36 3.41 5.80
CA GLN A 36 -13.25 3.90 4.76
C GLN A 36 -13.88 5.24 5.15
N SER A 37 -14.44 5.37 6.35
CA SER A 37 -15.03 6.63 6.81
C SER A 37 -14.00 7.76 6.87
N ALA A 38 -12.76 7.48 7.29
CA ALA A 38 -11.67 8.47 7.26
C ALA A 38 -11.32 8.89 5.82
N ALA A 39 -11.28 7.94 4.88
CA ALA A 39 -11.03 8.24 3.48
C ALA A 39 -12.16 9.08 2.86
N GLU A 40 -13.42 8.76 3.16
CA GLU A 40 -14.59 9.52 2.70
C GLU A 40 -14.59 10.94 3.28
N ALA A 41 -14.27 11.11 4.56
CA ALA A 41 -14.15 12.42 5.19
C ALA A 41 -13.02 13.27 4.58
N ALA A 42 -11.93 12.65 4.11
CA ALA A 42 -10.82 13.33 3.45
C ALA A 42 -11.11 13.72 1.99
N ARG A 43 -12.12 13.12 1.34
CA ARG A 43 -12.41 13.35 -0.09
C ARG A 43 -12.64 14.83 -0.44
N PRO A 44 -13.50 15.61 0.28
CA PRO A 44 -13.76 17.00 -0.09
C PRO A 44 -12.49 17.85 -0.08
N TYR A 45 -11.61 17.64 0.91
CA TYR A 45 -10.32 18.32 0.98
C TYR A 45 -9.45 17.95 -0.23
N SER A 46 -9.28 16.66 -0.52
CA SER A 46 -8.46 16.23 -1.67
C SER A 46 -8.98 16.75 -3.01
N ALA A 47 -10.31 16.82 -3.19
CA ALA A 47 -10.93 17.35 -4.39
C ALA A 47 -10.63 18.85 -4.56
N LYS A 48 -10.82 19.65 -3.50
CA LYS A 48 -10.51 21.08 -3.55
C LYS A 48 -9.02 21.37 -3.71
N MET A 49 -8.17 20.56 -3.08
CA MET A 49 -6.73 20.66 -3.28
C MET A 49 -6.35 20.38 -4.75
N ALA A 50 -6.96 19.36 -5.36
CA ALA A 50 -6.75 19.05 -6.78
C ALA A 50 -7.23 20.18 -7.71
N ASP A 51 -8.40 20.78 -7.43
CA ASP A 51 -8.92 21.94 -8.18
C ASP A 51 -7.91 23.10 -8.16
N VAL A 52 -7.42 23.46 -6.98
CA VAL A 52 -6.47 24.57 -6.80
C VAL A 52 -5.14 24.28 -7.49
N LEU A 53 -4.58 23.08 -7.30
CA LEU A 53 -3.31 22.69 -7.93
C LEU A 53 -3.43 22.64 -9.46
N SER A 54 -4.56 22.19 -9.99
CA SER A 54 -4.82 22.19 -11.43
C SER A 54 -4.92 23.61 -11.99
N GLY A 55 -5.62 24.51 -11.29
CA GLY A 55 -5.69 25.92 -11.66
C GLY A 55 -4.31 26.58 -11.67
N LEU A 56 -3.49 26.31 -10.65
CA LEU A 56 -2.13 26.82 -10.58
C LEU A 56 -1.25 26.27 -11.71
N ALA A 57 -1.29 24.95 -11.96
CA ALA A 57 -0.52 24.32 -13.03
C ALA A 57 -0.84 24.91 -14.40
N LYS A 58 -2.13 25.10 -14.72
CA LYS A 58 -2.57 25.76 -15.97
C LYS A 58 -2.08 27.19 -16.07
N SER A 59 -2.10 27.93 -14.96
CA SER A 59 -1.63 29.32 -14.96
C SER A 59 -0.13 29.44 -15.25
N MET A 60 0.66 28.41 -14.93
CA MET A 60 2.12 28.38 -15.09
C MET A 60 2.57 27.72 -16.40
N GLU A 61 1.65 27.16 -17.19
CA GLU A 61 1.96 26.48 -18.44
C GLU A 61 2.64 27.45 -19.44
N GLY A 62 3.78 27.04 -20.00
CA GLY A 62 4.54 27.82 -20.97
C GLY A 62 5.34 29.00 -20.40
N ARG A 63 5.39 29.18 -19.07
CA ARG A 63 6.25 30.18 -18.44
C ARG A 63 7.64 29.63 -18.14
N GLU A 64 8.67 30.42 -18.44
CA GLU A 64 10.07 30.06 -18.17
C GLU A 64 10.42 30.10 -16.67
N ASP A 65 9.65 30.83 -15.85
CA ASP A 65 9.83 30.97 -14.39
C ASP A 65 9.01 29.96 -13.57
N ALA A 66 8.33 29.00 -14.22
CA ALA A 66 7.51 28.01 -13.54
C ALA A 66 8.35 27.11 -12.61
N PRO A 67 7.89 26.84 -11.36
CA PRO A 67 8.63 25.97 -10.45
C PRO A 67 8.85 24.57 -11.02
N VAL A 68 10.06 24.03 -10.80
CA VAL A 68 10.47 22.68 -11.27
C VAL A 68 9.52 21.57 -10.82
N LEU A 69 8.90 21.70 -9.65
CA LEU A 69 7.92 20.73 -9.13
C LEU A 69 6.60 20.71 -9.92
N LEU A 70 6.29 21.78 -10.64
CA LEU A 70 5.07 21.91 -11.44
C LEU A 70 5.36 21.65 -12.93
N ALA A 71 6.46 22.20 -13.45
CA ALA A 71 6.83 22.07 -14.86
C ALA A 71 7.64 20.80 -15.19
N GLY A 72 8.25 20.17 -14.18
CA GLY A 72 9.23 19.11 -14.36
C GLY A 72 10.63 19.65 -14.68
N ASN A 73 11.66 18.82 -14.51
CA ASN A 73 13.06 19.15 -14.81
C ASN A 73 13.61 18.40 -16.03
N GLY A 74 12.77 17.64 -16.74
CA GLY A 74 13.19 16.78 -17.86
C GLY A 74 14.12 15.62 -17.48
N LYS A 75 14.45 15.44 -16.19
CA LYS A 75 15.33 14.36 -15.72
C LYS A 75 14.50 13.12 -15.45
N ASP A 76 14.74 12.08 -16.24
CA ASP A 76 14.05 10.79 -16.14
C ASP A 76 15.03 9.64 -15.87
N GLN A 77 16.24 9.92 -15.36
CA GLN A 77 17.25 8.87 -15.16
C GLN A 77 17.05 8.09 -13.85
N VAL A 78 16.53 8.75 -12.81
CA VAL A 78 16.41 8.18 -11.46
C VAL A 78 14.93 8.12 -11.07
N HIS A 79 14.44 6.92 -10.77
CA HIS A 79 13.07 6.68 -10.34
C HIS A 79 13.03 6.23 -8.88
N LEU A 80 12.27 6.94 -8.05
CA LEU A 80 11.98 6.52 -6.68
C LEU A 80 10.67 5.74 -6.63
N LEU A 81 10.74 4.47 -6.26
CA LEU A 81 9.57 3.63 -5.99
C LEU A 81 9.24 3.67 -4.50
N ILE A 82 8.08 4.24 -4.16
CA ILE A 82 7.55 4.20 -2.80
C ILE A 82 6.66 2.96 -2.68
N VAL A 83 7.11 1.99 -1.88
CA VAL A 83 6.44 0.69 -1.72
C VAL A 83 5.76 0.63 -0.36
N ALA A 84 4.46 0.90 -0.33
CA ALA A 84 3.66 0.87 0.89
C ALA A 84 3.09 -0.54 1.16
N THR A 85 3.51 -1.14 2.27
CA THR A 85 3.09 -2.46 2.73
C THR A 85 2.47 -2.39 4.12
N ALA A 86 1.94 -3.52 4.60
CA ALA A 86 1.39 -3.60 5.95
C ALA A 86 2.51 -3.78 6.99
N GLU A 87 2.26 -3.30 8.21
CA GLU A 87 3.11 -3.57 9.38
C GLU A 87 3.07 -5.04 9.83
N ARG A 88 1.93 -5.72 9.60
CA ARG A 88 1.63 -7.06 10.17
C ARG A 88 1.39 -8.09 9.07
N GLY A 89 1.55 -9.36 9.43
CA GLY A 89 1.21 -10.51 8.57
C GLY A 89 -0.27 -10.91 8.66
N LEU A 90 -0.58 -12.15 8.25
CA LEU A 90 -1.95 -12.71 8.21
C LEU A 90 -2.93 -11.86 7.37
N CYS A 91 -2.42 -11.24 6.32
CA CYS A 91 -3.14 -10.36 5.39
C CYS A 91 -3.39 -11.01 4.03
N GLY A 92 -3.43 -12.34 3.97
CA GLY A 92 -3.46 -13.09 2.70
C GLY A 92 -2.29 -12.69 1.80
N GLY A 93 -2.58 -12.48 0.52
CA GLY A 93 -1.58 -12.11 -0.50
C GLY A 93 -1.25 -10.61 -0.59
N PHE A 94 -1.68 -9.76 0.35
CA PHE A 94 -1.52 -8.30 0.25
C PHE A 94 -0.05 -7.87 0.08
N ASN A 95 0.82 -8.19 1.05
CA ASN A 95 2.23 -7.78 0.99
C ASN A 95 2.98 -8.42 -0.17
N SER A 96 2.74 -9.71 -0.45
CA SER A 96 3.42 -10.43 -1.54
C SER A 96 3.03 -9.90 -2.91
N SER A 97 1.76 -9.51 -3.11
CA SER A 97 1.29 -8.92 -4.38
C SER A 97 1.95 -7.57 -4.64
N ILE A 98 2.05 -6.71 -3.61
CA ILE A 98 2.71 -5.41 -3.71
C ILE A 98 4.20 -5.57 -4.00
N ALA A 99 4.89 -6.43 -3.25
CA ALA A 99 6.31 -6.69 -3.45
C ALA A 99 6.60 -7.27 -4.85
N ARG A 100 5.72 -8.13 -5.37
CA ARG A 100 5.84 -8.67 -6.74
C ARG A 100 5.72 -7.56 -7.78
N LEU A 101 4.69 -6.71 -7.67
CA LEU A 101 4.48 -5.59 -8.59
C LEU A 101 5.66 -4.61 -8.57
N ALA A 102 6.13 -4.24 -7.38
CA ALA A 102 7.27 -3.35 -7.22
C ALA A 102 8.53 -3.94 -7.86
N ARG A 103 8.79 -5.23 -7.66
CA ARG A 103 9.92 -5.93 -8.27
C ARG A 103 9.84 -5.97 -9.80
N GLU A 104 8.67 -6.30 -10.35
CA GLU A 104 8.45 -6.34 -11.80
C GLU A 104 8.68 -4.95 -12.42
N HIS A 105 8.15 -3.91 -11.78
CA HIS A 105 8.32 -2.54 -12.23
C HIS A 105 9.78 -2.06 -12.13
N ALA A 106 10.46 -2.36 -11.02
CA ALA A 106 11.88 -2.06 -10.86
C ALA A 106 12.74 -2.74 -11.95
N ARG A 107 12.48 -4.03 -12.23
CA ARG A 107 13.18 -4.75 -13.31
C ARG A 107 12.93 -4.12 -14.67
N LYS A 108 11.70 -3.69 -14.96
CA LYS A 108 11.37 -3.00 -16.21
C LYS A 108 12.20 -1.72 -16.37
N LEU A 109 12.29 -0.89 -15.33
CA LEU A 109 13.08 0.35 -15.34
C LEU A 109 14.59 0.08 -15.48
N LEU A 110 15.11 -0.89 -14.73
CA LEU A 110 16.52 -1.29 -14.83
C LEU A 110 16.87 -1.79 -16.24
N ASN A 111 15.98 -2.57 -16.88
CA ASN A 111 16.17 -3.03 -18.26
C ASN A 111 16.13 -1.89 -19.29
N GLN A 112 15.53 -0.75 -18.93
CA GLN A 112 15.55 0.49 -19.73
C GLN A 112 16.79 1.34 -19.44
N GLY A 113 17.74 0.85 -18.64
CA GLY A 113 18.95 1.58 -18.26
C GLY A 113 18.74 2.68 -17.21
N LYS A 114 17.59 2.67 -16.51
CA LYS A 114 17.27 3.66 -15.46
C LYS A 114 17.86 3.26 -14.12
N GLU A 115 18.13 4.24 -13.26
CA GLU A 115 18.45 4.03 -11.85
C GLU A 115 17.15 3.92 -11.03
N VAL A 116 17.04 2.90 -10.19
CA VAL A 116 15.86 2.69 -9.34
C VAL A 116 16.26 2.79 -7.87
N LYS A 117 15.60 3.69 -7.15
CA LYS A 117 15.65 3.80 -5.68
C LYS A 117 14.34 3.29 -5.12
N ILE A 118 14.39 2.60 -3.99
CA ILE A 118 13.20 2.06 -3.33
C ILE A 118 13.12 2.63 -1.92
N TYR A 119 11.95 3.17 -1.58
CA TYR A 119 11.62 3.58 -0.22
C TYR A 119 10.43 2.76 0.27
N THR A 120 10.66 1.95 1.29
CA THR A 120 9.63 1.08 1.86
C THR A 120 8.90 1.80 2.98
N VAL A 121 7.56 1.72 2.95
CA VAL A 121 6.70 2.16 4.04
C VAL A 121 6.01 0.93 4.58
N GLY A 122 6.27 0.60 5.85
CA GLY A 122 5.75 -0.61 6.50
C GLY A 122 6.81 -1.71 6.67
N LYS A 123 6.76 -2.40 7.80
CA LYS A 123 7.75 -3.43 8.20
C LYS A 123 7.78 -4.72 7.36
N LYS A 124 6.85 -4.90 6.42
CA LYS A 124 6.80 -6.10 5.55
C LYS A 124 7.31 -5.83 4.13
N GLY A 125 7.71 -4.59 3.84
CA GLY A 125 8.28 -4.15 2.57
C GLY A 125 9.76 -4.45 2.47
#